data_AF-A0A1F8LUM5-F1
#
_entry.id   AF-A0A1F8LUM5-F1
#
_cell.length_a   1.000
_cell.length_b   1.000
_cell.length_c   1.000
_cell.angle_alpha   90.00
_cell.angle_beta   90.00
_cell.angle_gamma   90.00
#
_symmetry.space_group_name_H-M   'P 1'
#
loop_
_entity.id
_entity.type
_entity.pdbx_description
1 polymer ?
#
loop_
_entity_poly.entity_id
_entity_poly.type
_entity_poly.pdbx_seq_one_letter_code
_entity_poly.pdbx_strand_id
1 'polypeptide(L)'
;MSWGSLGLILGICIAPLTLLFFGVGNLPTSNILIKALPYFPAALLFAATNAFAEEVQFRASLLGNLQKAIGPDQAIWLTATFFGFAHYFGGAPAGIPGVLIAGLLGALFAKCMLGSKGIVVPWFIHFCQNVVIYAFWAIGSVVA
;
A
#
# COMPACT_ATOMS: atom_id res chain seq x y z
N MET A 1 6.79 16.43 -15.20
CA MET A 1 7.31 15.25 -14.49
C MET A 1 6.67 14.01 -15.09
N SER A 2 7.40 12.91 -15.27
CA SER A 2 6.81 11.65 -15.74
C SER A 2 6.08 10.93 -14.59
N TRP A 3 5.13 10.05 -14.91
CA TRP A 3 4.46 9.22 -13.90
C TRP A 3 5.41 8.26 -13.18
N GLY A 4 6.45 7.77 -13.86
CA GLY A 4 7.48 6.94 -13.24
C GLY A 4 8.30 7.72 -12.21
N SER A 5 8.73 8.94 -12.53
CA SER A 5 9.44 9.81 -11.58
C SER A 5 8.56 10.18 -10.39
N LEU A 6 7.27 10.47 -10.63
CA LEU A 6 6.31 10.72 -9.56
C LEU A 6 6.14 9.48 -8.67
N GLY A 7 6.02 8.29 -9.28
CA GLY A 7 5.91 7.03 -8.55
C GLY A 7 7.11 6.73 -7.68
N LEU A 8 8.32 6.99 -8.16
CA LEU A 8 9.54 6.86 -7.36
C LEU A 8 9.54 7.81 -6.16
N ILE A 9 9.21 9.08 -6.37
CA ILE A 9 9.12 10.08 -5.29
C ILE A 9 8.07 9.63 -4.26
N LEU A 10 6.88 9.26 -4.71
CA LEU A 10 5.80 8.81 -3.84
C LEU A 10 6.16 7.54 -3.07
N GLY A 11 6.80 6.56 -3.71
CA GLY A 11 7.27 5.34 -3.04
C GLY A 11 8.32 5.63 -1.95
N ILE A 12 9.26 6.53 -2.21
CA ILE A 12 10.27 6.96 -1.24
C ILE A 12 9.64 7.74 -0.09
N CYS A 13 8.62 8.57 -0.35
CA CYS A 13 7.93 9.35 0.68
C CYS A 13 6.95 8.51 1.51
N ILE A 14 6.27 7.53 0.93
CA ILE A 14 5.22 6.79 1.62
C ILE A 14 5.77 5.79 2.64
N ALA A 15 6.94 5.21 2.37
CA ALA A 15 7.60 4.28 3.30
C ALA A 15 7.88 4.92 4.68
N PRO A 16 8.55 6.09 4.79
CA PRO A 16 8.75 6.73 6.10
C PRO A 16 7.45 7.25 6.72
N LEU A 17 6.47 7.69 5.93
CA LEU A 17 5.14 8.03 6.47
C LEU A 17 4.44 6.81 7.08
N THR A 18 4.61 5.64 6.48
CA THR A 18 4.10 4.36 7.00
C THR A 18 4.84 3.95 8.27
N LEU A 19 6.15 4.23 8.39
CA LEU A 19 6.90 3.99 9.63
C LEU A 19 6.34 4.79 10.82
N LEU A 20 5.83 6.01 10.58
CA LEU A 20 5.25 6.82 11.65
C LEU A 20 4.02 6.15 12.30
N PHE A 21 3.28 5.31 11.55
CA PHE A 21 2.17 4.53 12.10
C PHE A 21 2.63 3.54 13.19
N PHE A 22 3.78 2.91 13.00
CA PHE A 22 4.31 1.96 13.98
C PHE A 22 4.91 2.65 15.21
N GLY A 23 5.11 3.97 15.16
CA GLY A 23 5.62 4.79 16.25
C GLY A 23 7.14 4.73 16.38
N VAL A 24 7.77 5.92 16.42
CA VAL A 24 9.25 6.04 16.51
C VAL A 24 9.81 5.43 17.81
N GLY A 25 9.00 5.34 18.87
CA GLY A 25 9.38 4.71 20.14
C GLY A 25 9.35 3.17 20.12
N ASN A 26 8.75 2.55 19.09
CA ASN A 26 8.62 1.09 18.97
C ASN A 26 9.62 0.49 17.98
N LEU A 27 10.69 1.22 17.65
CA LEU A 27 11.70 0.72 16.73
C LEU A 27 12.40 -0.52 17.35
N PRO A 28 12.59 -1.59 16.57
CA PRO A 28 13.22 -2.81 17.05
C PRO A 28 14.69 -2.57 17.43
N THR A 29 15.14 -3.25 18.47
CA THR A 29 16.57 -3.29 18.81
C THR A 29 17.35 -4.07 17.74
N SER A 30 18.67 -3.86 17.67
CA SER A 30 19.55 -4.59 16.74
C SER A 30 19.44 -6.11 16.89
N ASN A 31 19.28 -6.62 18.11
CA ASN A 31 19.13 -8.05 18.37
C ASN A 31 17.84 -8.62 17.74
N ILE A 32 16.73 -7.89 17.85
CA ILE A 32 15.46 -8.28 17.22
C ILE A 32 15.59 -8.24 15.69
N LEU A 33 16.24 -7.21 15.14
CA LEU A 33 16.48 -7.11 13.70
C LEU A 33 17.29 -8.30 13.15
N ILE A 34 18.35 -8.72 13.86
CA ILE A 34 19.15 -9.87 13.46
C ILE A 34 18.31 -11.15 13.44
N LYS A 35 17.44 -11.35 14.44
CA LYS A 35 16.51 -12.49 14.47
C LYS A 35 15.48 -12.45 13.34
N ALA A 36 15.01 -11.26 12.97
CA ALA A 36 14.01 -11.07 11.91
C ALA A 36 14.60 -11.18 10.49
N LEU A 37 15.90 -10.93 10.33
CA LEU A 37 16.58 -10.85 9.04
C LEU A 37 16.30 -12.03 8.08
N PRO A 38 16.28 -13.31 8.53
CA PRO A 38 15.96 -14.44 7.65
C PRO A 38 14.55 -14.40 7.05
N TYR A 39 13.62 -13.65 7.65
CA TYR A 39 12.22 -13.55 7.21
C TYR A 39 12.00 -12.37 6.25
N PHE A 40 12.96 -11.46 6.10
CA PHE A 40 12.82 -10.30 5.20
C PHE A 40 12.61 -10.67 3.73
N PRO A 41 13.24 -11.72 3.16
CA PRO A 41 12.90 -12.17 1.81
C PRO A 41 11.42 -12.55 1.66
N ALA A 42 10.84 -13.23 2.65
CA ALA A 42 9.41 -13.55 2.66
C ALA A 42 8.55 -12.29 2.83
N ALA A 43 8.96 -11.34 3.69
CA ALA A 43 8.28 -10.06 3.85
C ALA A 43 8.22 -9.27 2.53
N LEU A 44 9.32 -9.22 1.77
CA LEU A 44 9.35 -8.59 0.45
C LEU A 44 8.43 -9.28 -0.55
N LEU A 45 8.43 -10.62 -0.56
CA LEU A 45 7.55 -11.41 -1.44
C LEU A 45 6.07 -11.15 -1.12
N PHE A 46 5.69 -11.20 0.16
CA PHE A 46 4.32 -10.92 0.58
C PHE A 46 3.92 -9.47 0.33
N ALA A 47 4.82 -8.51 0.56
CA ALA A 47 4.55 -7.11 0.22
C ALA A 47 4.26 -6.92 -1.28
N ALA A 48 5.08 -7.53 -2.14
CA ALA A 48 4.95 -7.43 -3.59
C ALA A 48 3.67 -8.10 -4.10
N THR A 49 3.38 -9.32 -3.64
CA THR A 49 2.21 -10.09 -4.05
C THR A 49 0.91 -9.52 -3.52
N ASN A 50 0.88 -9.05 -2.26
CA ASN A 50 -0.28 -8.37 -1.69
C ASN A 50 -0.59 -7.08 -2.45
N ALA A 51 0.40 -6.21 -2.63
CA ALA A 51 0.22 -4.96 -3.37
C ALA A 51 -0.26 -5.25 -4.80
N PHE A 52 0.31 -6.26 -5.46
CA PHE A 52 -0.11 -6.64 -6.80
C PHE A 52 -1.56 -7.13 -6.85
N ALA A 53 -1.95 -8.03 -5.95
CA ALA A 53 -3.30 -8.58 -5.90
C ALA A 53 -4.34 -7.47 -5.68
N GLU A 54 -4.10 -6.57 -4.74
CA GLU A 54 -4.99 -5.45 -4.45
C GLU A 54 -5.06 -4.45 -5.62
N GLU A 55 -3.94 -4.12 -6.26
CA GLU A 55 -3.96 -3.25 -7.44
C GLU A 55 -4.67 -3.90 -8.63
N VAL A 56 -4.55 -5.22 -8.82
CA VAL A 56 -5.30 -5.94 -9.86
C VAL A 56 -6.81 -5.87 -9.57
N GLN A 57 -7.21 -6.15 -8.33
CA GLN A 57 -8.62 -6.21 -7.94
C GLN A 57 -9.29 -4.83 -8.03
N PHE A 58 -8.69 -3.81 -7.42
CA PHE A 58 -9.32 -2.50 -7.29
C PHE A 58 -9.02 -1.56 -8.48
N ARG A 59 -7.84 -1.65 -9.11
CA ARG A 59 -7.44 -0.70 -10.17
C ARG A 59 -7.53 -1.32 -11.56
N ALA A 60 -6.86 -2.45 -11.80
CA ALA A 60 -6.87 -3.06 -13.14
C ALA A 60 -8.27 -3.53 -13.55
N SER A 61 -8.99 -4.18 -12.63
CA SER A 61 -10.33 -4.69 -12.87
C SER A 61 -11.40 -3.62 -12.63
N LEU A 62 -11.62 -3.22 -11.36
CA LEU A 62 -12.77 -2.40 -11.00
C LEU A 62 -12.69 -0.98 -11.58
N LEU A 63 -11.61 -0.22 -11.30
CA LEU A 63 -11.44 1.13 -11.84
C LEU A 63 -11.37 1.13 -13.37
N GLY A 64 -10.64 0.18 -13.97
CA GLY A 64 -10.46 0.06 -15.41
C GLY A 64 -11.77 -0.04 -16.19
N ASN A 65 -12.78 -0.71 -15.61
CA ASN A 65 -14.12 -0.80 -16.17
C ASN A 65 -15.01 0.38 -15.78
N LEU A 66 -15.05 0.76 -14.50
CA LEU A 66 -15.93 1.82 -14.00
C LEU A 66 -15.65 3.18 -14.65
N GLN A 67 -14.39 3.51 -14.92
CA GLN A 67 -14.05 4.81 -15.51
C GLN A 67 -14.71 5.04 -16.88
N LYS A 68 -15.05 3.96 -17.61
CA LYS A 68 -15.77 4.04 -18.88
C LYS A 68 -17.28 4.22 -18.70
N ALA A 69 -17.84 3.71 -17.61
CA ALA A 69 -19.27 3.72 -17.33
C ALA A 69 -19.74 4.99 -16.62
N ILE A 70 -18.96 5.47 -15.65
CA ILE A 70 -19.33 6.59 -14.77
C ILE A 70 -18.31 7.74 -14.81
N GLY A 71 -17.33 7.67 -15.70
CA GLY A 71 -16.25 8.65 -15.78
C GLY A 71 -15.15 8.45 -14.73
N PRO A 72 -13.97 9.06 -14.95
CA PRO A 72 -12.77 8.78 -14.16
C PRO A 72 -12.88 9.24 -12.71
N ASP A 73 -13.42 10.43 -12.45
CA ASP A 73 -13.46 11.00 -11.10
C ASP A 73 -14.39 10.21 -10.17
N GLN A 74 -15.59 9.84 -10.65
CA GLN A 74 -16.52 9.02 -9.88
C GLN A 74 -15.95 7.60 -9.66
N ALA A 75 -15.31 7.02 -10.68
CA ALA A 75 -14.69 5.70 -10.55
C ALA A 75 -13.51 5.69 -9.56
N ILE A 76 -12.67 6.74 -9.56
CA ILE A 76 -11.59 6.90 -8.58
C ILE A 76 -12.15 6.85 -7.17
N TRP A 77 -13.13 7.69 -6.85
CA TRP A 77 -13.64 7.78 -5.49
C TRP A 77 -14.44 6.54 -5.07
N LEU A 78 -15.21 5.93 -5.97
CA LEU A 78 -15.95 4.71 -5.66
C LEU A 78 -15.00 3.53 -5.34
N THR A 79 -13.98 3.32 -6.18
CA THR A 79 -12.98 2.26 -5.94
C THR A 79 -12.15 2.53 -4.69
N ALA A 80 -11.80 3.79 -4.45
CA ALA A 80 -11.12 4.22 -3.22
C ALA A 80 -11.95 3.96 -1.96
N THR A 81 -13.26 4.23 -2.00
CA THR A 81 -14.16 3.94 -0.87
C THR A 81 -14.23 2.43 -0.58
N PHE A 82 -14.37 1.59 -1.60
CA PHE A 82 -14.36 0.13 -1.40
C PHE A 82 -13.02 -0.37 -0.86
N PHE A 83 -11.92 0.16 -1.40
CA PHE A 83 -10.58 -0.16 -0.90
C PHE A 83 -10.41 0.24 0.57
N GLY A 84 -10.89 1.43 0.95
CA GLY A 84 -10.92 1.88 2.34
C GLY A 84 -11.71 0.92 3.23
N PHE A 85 -12.96 0.58 2.87
CA PHE A 85 -13.77 -0.34 3.67
C PHE A 85 -13.15 -1.74 3.81
N ALA A 86 -12.45 -2.23 2.79
CA ALA A 86 -11.73 -3.51 2.86
C ALA A 86 -10.68 -3.53 3.99
N HIS A 87 -10.19 -2.37 4.43
CA HIS A 87 -9.19 -2.23 5.49
C HIS A 87 -9.78 -2.09 6.90
N TYR A 88 -11.10 -2.13 7.07
CA TYR A 88 -11.71 -1.92 8.39
C TYR A 88 -11.32 -3.00 9.41
N PHE A 89 -11.26 -4.28 9.02
CA PHE A 89 -10.96 -5.37 9.96
C PHE A 89 -9.53 -5.90 9.89
N GLY A 90 -8.90 -5.87 8.71
CA GLY A 90 -7.60 -6.51 8.46
C GLY A 90 -6.49 -5.55 7.99
N GLY A 91 -6.76 -4.24 7.97
CA GLY A 91 -5.76 -3.25 7.56
C GLY A 91 -4.69 -2.99 8.62
N ALA A 92 -3.58 -2.40 8.21
CA ALA A 92 -2.58 -1.82 9.11
C ALA A 92 -2.36 -0.34 8.73
N PRO A 93 -3.07 0.62 9.37
CA PRO A 93 -4.05 0.47 10.45
C PRO A 93 -5.38 -0.18 10.05
N ALA A 94 -6.05 -0.78 11.04
CA ALA A 94 -7.44 -1.22 10.95
C ALA A 94 -8.40 -0.12 11.48
N GLY A 95 -9.70 -0.40 11.46
CA GLY A 95 -10.76 0.47 11.95
C GLY A 95 -10.96 1.72 11.11
N ILE A 96 -11.58 2.75 11.71
CA ILE A 96 -11.88 4.02 11.03
C ILE A 96 -10.61 4.69 10.46
N PRO A 97 -9.47 4.78 11.19
CA PRO A 97 -8.24 5.33 10.63
C PRO A 97 -7.77 4.55 9.40
N GLY A 98 -7.85 3.22 9.45
CA GLY A 98 -7.55 2.34 8.32
C GLY A 98 -8.39 2.66 7.10
N VAL A 99 -9.72 2.76 7.27
CA VAL A 99 -10.64 3.10 6.17
C VAL A 99 -10.28 4.44 5.52
N LEU A 100 -10.02 5.47 6.32
CA LEU A 100 -9.73 6.81 5.81
C LEU A 100 -8.38 6.87 5.09
N ILE A 101 -7.33 6.33 5.70
CA ILE A 101 -5.97 6.34 5.14
C ILE A 101 -5.93 5.48 3.89
N ALA A 102 -6.41 4.24 3.97
CA ALA A 102 -6.44 3.34 2.82
C ALA A 102 -7.32 3.91 1.72
N GLY A 103 -8.47 4.54 2.02
CA GLY A 103 -9.29 5.21 1.01
C GLY A 103 -8.58 6.36 0.29
N LEU A 104 -7.86 7.22 0.99
CA LEU A 104 -7.12 8.33 0.37
C LEU A 104 -5.96 7.83 -0.50
N LEU A 105 -5.21 6.84 -0.02
CA LEU A 105 -4.18 6.15 -0.82
C LEU A 105 -4.80 5.40 -2.00
N GLY A 106 -5.97 4.81 -1.74
CA GLY A 106 -7.01 4.36 -2.65
C GLY A 106 -7.07 5.18 -3.92
N ALA A 107 -7.47 6.44 -3.71
CA ALA A 107 -7.65 7.45 -4.73
C ALA A 107 -6.33 7.88 -5.38
N LEU A 108 -5.24 7.98 -4.62
CA LEU A 108 -3.91 8.29 -5.15
C LEU A 108 -3.45 7.24 -6.17
N PHE A 109 -3.53 5.95 -5.81
CA PHE A 109 -3.11 4.86 -6.69
C PHE A 109 -4.01 4.78 -7.93
N ALA A 110 -5.32 5.02 -7.77
CA ALA A 110 -6.24 5.11 -8.90
C ALA A 110 -5.86 6.24 -9.88
N LYS A 111 -5.51 7.43 -9.37
CA LYS A 111 -5.00 8.54 -10.20
C LYS A 111 -3.69 8.16 -10.91
N CYS A 112 -2.76 7.50 -10.21
CA CYS A 112 -1.52 7.02 -10.81
C CYS A 112 -1.77 5.98 -11.90
N MET A 113 -2.71 5.04 -11.72
CA MET A 113 -3.08 4.05 -12.74
C MET A 113 -3.61 4.73 -14.00
N LEU A 114 -4.60 5.61 -13.87
CA LEU A 114 -5.21 6.29 -15.02
C LEU A 114 -4.20 7.20 -15.72
N GLY A 115 -3.39 7.92 -14.95
CA GLY A 115 -2.37 8.82 -15.48
C GLY A 115 -1.25 8.09 -16.23
N SER A 116 -0.71 7.03 -15.63
CA SER A 116 0.36 6.22 -16.23
C SER A 116 -0.12 5.23 -17.27
N LYS A 117 -1.43 5.00 -17.37
CA LYS A 117 -2.07 3.97 -18.20
C LYS A 117 -1.53 2.56 -17.93
N GLY A 118 -1.15 2.27 -16.70
CA GLY A 118 -0.56 0.99 -16.32
C GLY A 118 -0.55 0.76 -14.81
N ILE A 119 -0.32 -0.51 -14.44
CA ILE A 119 -0.36 -0.96 -13.04
C ILE A 119 0.97 -0.75 -12.30
N VAL A 120 2.09 -0.61 -13.02
CA VAL A 120 3.44 -0.62 -12.41
C VAL A 120 3.64 0.53 -11.43
N VAL A 121 3.20 1.75 -11.78
CA VAL A 121 3.34 2.93 -10.92
C VAL A 121 2.57 2.79 -9.60
N PRO A 122 1.24 2.56 -9.60
CA PRO A 122 0.51 2.37 -8.35
C PRO A 122 0.99 1.14 -7.56
N TRP A 123 1.31 0.03 -8.25
CA TRP A 123 1.87 -1.16 -7.61
C TRP A 123 3.17 -0.85 -6.88
N PHE A 124 4.09 -0.11 -7.48
CA PHE A 124 5.38 0.20 -6.85
C PHE A 124 5.20 1.06 -5.59
N ILE A 125 4.34 2.09 -5.65
CA ILE A 125 4.06 2.94 -4.49
C ILE A 125 3.46 2.11 -3.35
N HIS A 126 2.48 1.27 -3.67
CA HIS A 126 1.83 0.39 -2.73
C HIS A 126 2.80 -0.66 -2.17
N PHE A 127 3.66 -1.24 -3.02
CA PHE A 127 4.71 -2.16 -2.60
C PHE A 127 5.64 -1.50 -1.58
N CYS A 128 6.11 -0.27 -1.80
CA CYS A 128 6.97 0.45 -0.84
C CYS A 128 6.31 0.60 0.53
N GLN A 129 5.01 0.89 0.57
CA GLN A 129 4.24 0.90 1.83
C GLN A 129 4.18 -0.49 2.47
N ASN A 130 3.86 -1.52 1.70
CA ASN A 130 3.73 -2.88 2.21
C ASN A 130 5.07 -3.45 2.68
N VAL A 131 6.20 -3.09 2.09
CA VAL A 131 7.54 -3.48 2.59
C VAL A 131 7.71 -3.09 4.05
N VAL A 132 7.25 -1.90 4.43
CA VAL A 132 7.31 -1.46 5.83
C VAL A 132 6.40 -2.32 6.72
N ILE A 133 5.14 -2.48 6.32
CA ILE A 133 4.15 -3.25 7.11
C ILE A 133 4.62 -4.70 7.32
N TYR A 134 4.99 -5.39 6.24
CA TYR A 134 5.43 -6.78 6.28
C TYR A 134 6.78 -6.94 6.99
N ALA A 135 7.69 -5.97 6.91
CA ALA A 135 8.91 -5.99 7.71
C ALA A 135 8.60 -5.93 9.22
N PHE A 136 7.64 -5.09 9.64
CA PHE A 136 7.22 -5.02 11.04
C PHE A 136 6.49 -6.28 11.51
N TRP A 137 5.74 -6.96 10.63
CA TRP A 137 5.17 -8.27 10.96
C TRP A 137 6.24 -9.36 11.10
N ALA A 138 7.27 -9.36 10.25
CA ALA A 138 8.42 -10.25 10.38
C ALA A 138 9.24 -9.97 11.66
N ILE A 139 9.33 -8.70 12.08
CA ILE A 139 9.89 -8.32 13.38
C ILE A 139 9.01 -8.84 14.51
N GLY A 140 7.70 -8.67 14.42
CA GLY A 140 6.75 -9.14 15.44
C GLY A 140 6.78 -10.65 15.66
N SER A 141 7.01 -11.44 14.60
CA SER A 141 7.04 -12.91 14.68
C SER A 141 8.22 -13.49 15.46
N VAL A 142 9.25 -12.69 15.77
CA VAL A 142 10.43 -13.12 16.54
C VAL A 142 10.50 -12.51 17.95
N VAL A 143 9.50 -11.72 18.31
CA VAL A 143 9.35 -11.09 19.65
C VAL A 143 8.25 -11.78 20.47
N ALA A 144 7.32 -12.47 19.79
CA ALA A 144 6.27 -13.28 20.40
C ALA A 144 6.78 -14.60 21.00
#